data_AF-A0A496XWI7-F1
#
_entry.id   AF-A0A496XWI7-F1
#
_cell.length_a   1.000
_cell.length_b   1.000
_cell.length_c   1.000
_cell.angle_alpha   90.00
_cell.angle_beta   90.00
_cell.angle_gamma   90.00
#
_symmetry.space_group_name_H-M   'P 1'
#
loop_
_entity.id
_entity.type
_entity.pdbx_description
1 polymer ?
#
loop_
_entity_poly.entity_id
_entity_poly.type
_entity_poly.pdbx_seq_one_letter_code
_entity_poly.pdbx_strand_id
1 'polypeptide(L)' 'MMIKLVIFAVVLFLIYIVFFKKSRQNNITKKNQDNQIETMSACDKCGTLISKNEAILSNARYYCSKECLK' A
#
# COMPACT_ATOMS: atom_id res chain seq x y z
N MET A 1 13.95 -42.73 24.02
CA MET A 1 13.75 -41.41 24.66
C MET A 1 14.07 -40.22 23.75
N MET A 2 14.90 -40.35 22.72
CA MET A 2 15.30 -39.25 21.81
C MET A 2 14.22 -38.83 20.79
N ILE A 3 13.42 -39.77 20.28
CA ILE A 3 12.38 -39.50 19.25
C ILE A 3 11.28 -38.56 19.78
N LYS A 4 10.93 -38.67 21.06
CA LYS A 4 9.93 -37.80 21.71
C LYS A 4 10.38 -36.32 21.72
N LEU A 5 11.68 -36.07 21.87
CA LEU A 5 12.26 -34.73 21.82
C LEU A 5 12.22 -34.12 20.42
N VAL A 6 12.50 -34.94 19.39
CA VAL A 6 12.43 -34.47 17.99
C VAL A 6 11.01 -34.09 17.61
N ILE A 7 10.02 -34.92 17.98
CA ILE A 7 8.60 -34.63 17.71
C ILE A 7 8.18 -33.35 18.43
N PHE A 8 8.60 -33.16 19.69
CA PHE A 8 8.27 -31.96 20.46
C PHE A 8 8.89 -30.70 19.84
N ALA A 9 10.14 -30.76 19.38
CA ALA A 9 10.81 -29.65 18.70
C ALA A 9 10.11 -29.27 17.38
N VAL A 10 9.67 -30.26 16.59
CA VAL A 10 8.94 -30.01 15.34
C VAL A 10 7.59 -29.33 15.61
N VAL A 11 6.85 -29.78 16.63
CA VAL A 11 5.56 -29.18 17.00
C VAL A 11 5.74 -27.72 17.44
N LEU A 12 6.73 -27.43 18.28
CA LEU A 12 7.04 -26.04 18.69
C LEU A 12 7.44 -25.16 17.51
N PHE A 13 8.24 -25.69 16.59
CA PHE A 13 8.66 -24.96 15.39
C PHE A 13 7.49 -24.63 14.46
N LEU A 14 6.53 -25.56 14.29
CA LEU A 14 5.33 -25.31 13.50
C LEU A 14 4.44 -24.24 14.13
N ILE A 15 4.25 -24.26 15.46
CA ILE A 15 3.48 -23.22 16.17
C ILE A 15 4.15 -21.84 15.99
N TYR A 16 5.47 -21.78 16.12
CA TYR A 16 6.24 -20.56 15.90
C TYR A 16 6.08 -20.03 14.47
N ILE A 17 6.19 -20.89 13.46
CA ILE A 17 6.00 -20.51 12.05
C ILE A 17 4.57 -20.00 11.81
N VAL A 18 3.55 -20.67 12.32
CA VAL A 18 2.14 -20.26 12.12
C VAL A 18 1.87 -18.90 12.77
N PHE A 19 2.37 -18.67 13.99
CA PHE A 19 2.19 -17.41 14.70
C PHE A 19 2.97 -16.27 14.02
N PHE A 20 4.20 -16.53 13.58
CA PHE A 20 5.05 -15.53 12.93
C PHE A 20 4.62 -15.22 11.48
N LYS A 21 4.10 -16.22 10.74
CA LYS A 21 3.54 -16.03 9.39
C LYS A 21 2.28 -15.16 9.43
N LYS A 22 1.46 -15.27 10.48
CA LYS A 22 0.30 -14.40 10.71
C LYS A 22 0.72 -12.93 10.96
N SER A 23 1.84 -12.70 11.63
CA SER A 23 2.40 -11.35 11.82
C SER A 23 2.91 -10.73 10.51
N ARG A 24 3.52 -11.53 9.63
CA ARG A 24 4.07 -11.03 8.35
C ARG A 24 3.00 -10.77 7.28
N GLN A 25 1.87 -11.48 7.30
CA GLN A 25 0.79 -11.28 6.33
C GLN A 25 0.05 -9.94 6.53
N ASN A 26 0.05 -9.39 7.75
CA ASN A 26 -0.55 -8.09 8.04
C ASN A 26 0.33 -6.90 7.62
N ASN A 27 1.62 -7.13 7.36
CA ASN A 27 2.58 -6.08 7.00
C ASN A 27 2.90 -6.03 5.49
N ILE A 28 2.63 -7.09 4.73
CA ILE A 28 2.89 -7.09 3.27
C ILE A 28 1.68 -6.56 2.49
N THR A 29 0.46 -6.69 2.99
CA THR A 29 -0.73 -6.09 2.33
C THR A 29 -0.85 -4.58 2.57
N LYS A 30 -0.22 -4.04 3.62
CA LYS A 30 -0.25 -2.59 3.93
C LYS A 30 0.92 -1.78 3.39
N LYS A 31 1.86 -2.36 2.63
CA LYS A 31 2.99 -1.60 2.06
C LYS A 31 2.72 -1.04 0.65
N ASN A 32 1.56 -1.30 0.07
CA ASN A 32 1.18 -0.82 -1.26
C ASN A 32 0.05 0.24 -1.25
N GLN A 33 -0.18 0.92 -0.12
CA GLN A 33 -1.21 1.98 -0.09
C GLN A 33 -0.80 3.29 0.59
N ASP A 34 0.38 3.37 1.21
CA ASP A 34 0.75 4.55 2.01
C ASP A 34 2.08 5.18 1.57
N ASN A 35 2.33 5.18 0.25
CA ASN A 35 3.34 6.05 -0.37
C ASN A 35 2.82 6.53 -1.73
N GLN A 36 1.53 6.83 -1.82
CA GLN A 36 1.14 7.89 -2.73
C GLN A 36 1.67 9.17 -2.07
N ILE A 37 2.94 9.48 -2.34
CA ILE A 37 3.40 10.86 -2.25
C ILE A 37 2.37 11.61 -3.08
N GLU A 38 1.44 12.28 -2.41
CA GLU A 38 0.40 13.08 -3.03
C GLU A 38 1.12 14.20 -3.76
N THR A 39 1.55 13.92 -4.99
CA THR A 39 2.07 14.94 -5.89
C THR A 39 0.89 15.86 -6.16
N MET A 40 0.75 16.88 -5.32
CA MET A 40 -0.19 17.96 -5.50
C MET A 40 0.27 18.71 -6.75
N SER A 41 -0.44 18.48 -7.85
CA SER A 41 -0.20 19.20 -9.09
C SER A 41 -1.12 20.42 -9.12
N ALA A 42 -0.56 21.59 -9.42
CA ALA A 42 -1.36 22.77 -9.68
C ALA A 42 -2.16 22.57 -10.98
N CYS A 43 -3.45 22.91 -10.94
CA CYS A 43 -4.27 22.99 -12.13
C CYS A 43 -3.72 24.06 -13.08
N ASP A 44 -3.48 23.71 -14.34
CA ASP A 44 -2.89 24.62 -15.33
C ASP A 44 -3.78 25.83 -15.66
N LYS A 45 -5.09 25.72 -15.44
CA LYS A 45 -6.07 26.78 -15.78
C LYS A 45 -6.47 27.69 -14.62
N CYS A 46 -6.52 27.19 -13.39
CA CYS A 46 -6.97 27.97 -12.22
C CYS A 46 -5.94 28.04 -11.08
N GLY A 47 -4.81 27.33 -11.20
CA GLY A 47 -3.77 27.30 -10.18
C GLY A 47 -4.15 26.57 -8.89
N THR A 48 -5.37 26.02 -8.78
CA THR A 48 -5.78 25.26 -7.60
C THR A 48 -4.90 24.02 -7.46
N LEU A 49 -4.33 23.84 -6.26
CA LEU A 49 -3.61 22.62 -5.90
C LEU A 49 -4.62 21.48 -5.80
N ILE A 50 -4.50 20.52 -6.71
CA ILE A 50 -5.38 19.35 -6.76
C ILE A 50 -4.53 18.11 -6.46
N SER A 51 -5.09 17.19 -5.68
CA SER A 51 -4.46 15.89 -5.45
C SER A 51 -4.55 15.06 -6.73
N LYS A 52 -3.51 14.27 -7.02
CA LYS A 52 -3.46 13.43 -8.22
C LYS A 52 -4.66 12.47 -8.35
N ASN A 53 -5.29 12.13 -7.23
CA ASN A 53 -6.49 11.29 -7.16
C ASN A 53 -7.77 12.01 -7.67
N GLU A 54 -7.79 13.33 -7.65
CA GLU A 54 -8.90 14.18 -8.09
C GLU A 54 -8.60 14.93 -9.39
N ALA A 55 -7.33 14.92 -9.82
CA ALA A 55 -6.86 15.59 -11.02
C ALA A 55 -7.32 14.89 -12.30
N ILE A 56 -7.90 15.65 -13.23
CA ILE A 56 -8.19 15.16 -14.57
C ILE A 56 -6.96 15.40 -15.45
N LEU A 57 -6.32 14.32 -15.93
CA LEU A 57 -5.22 14.41 -16.89
C LEU A 57 -5.77 14.51 -18.31
N SER A 58 -5.51 15.62 -19.00
CA SER A 58 -5.84 15.80 -20.41
C SER A 58 -4.74 16.54 -21.13
N ASN A 59 -4.34 16.07 -22.33
CA ASN A 59 -3.24 16.66 -23.12
C ASN A 59 -1.94 16.88 -22.30
N ALA A 60 -1.60 15.94 -21.42
CA ALA A 60 -0.46 16.02 -20.49
C ALA A 60 -0.52 17.19 -19.47
N ARG A 61 -1.69 17.82 -19.30
CA ARG A 61 -1.96 18.86 -18.30
C ARG A 61 -2.94 18.35 -17.24
N TYR A 62 -2.78 18.83 -16.01
CA TYR A 62 -3.65 18.49 -14.89
C TYR A 62 -4.72 19.56 -14.71
N TYR A 63 -5.98 19.13 -14.60
CA TYR A 63 -7.14 20.01 -14.47
C TYR A 63 -7.96 19.70 -13.22
N CYS A 64 -8.53 20.77 -12.67
CA CYS A 64 -9.34 20.76 -11.45
C CYS A 64 -10.70 20.06 -11.61
N SER A 65 -11.34 20.27 -12.77
CA SER A 65 -12.76 19.97 -13.03
C SER A 65 -13.01 19.90 -14.54
N LYS A 66 -14.15 19.36 -14.96
CA LYS A 66 -14.60 19.37 -16.37
C LYS A 66 -14.77 20.79 -16.94
N GLU A 67 -14.97 21.77 -16.07
CA GLU A 67 -14.99 23.20 -16.40
C GLU A 67 -13.58 23.72 -16.74
N CYS A 68 -12.57 23.18 -16.05
CA CYS A 68 -11.16 23.48 -16.30
C CYS A 68 -10.68 22.86 -17.63
N LEU A 69 -11.25 21.71 -18.02
CA LEU A 69 -10.93 20.99 -19.27
C LEU A 69 -11.54 21.64 -20.53
N LYS A 70 -12.54 22.51 -20.34
CA LYS A 70 -13.32 23.14 -21.41
C LYS A 70 -12.54 24.23 -22.14
#